data_AF-A0A4Q6AIG3-F1
#
_entry.id   AF-A0A4Q6AIG3-F1
#
_cell.length_a   1.000
_cell.length_b   1.000
_cell.length_c   1.000
_cell.angle_alpha   90.00
_cell.angle_beta   90.00
_cell.angle_gamma   90.00
#
_symmetry.space_group_name_H-M   'P 1'
#
loop_
_entity.id
_entity.type
_entity.pdbx_description
1 polymer ?
#
loop_
_entity_poly.entity_id
_entity_poly.type
_entity_poly.pdbx_seq_one_letter_code
_entity_poly.pdbx_strand_id
1 'polypeptide(L)'
;MFNPVSTYRIQFHKEFTLQDLEKIIPYLRQLGVSTVYASPIFEAVPGSAHGYDAVNPLVINPEIGNEESFRAVRQKLADAGIQWLQDIVPNHMAFDHRNAWLMDVLEKGEQSVYAPFFDITWNTRLFKGKLMVPFLGDTLDAVIEKGDLQLAYEGGRFVLKYFYSYYPLKIYSYLAVLEAAESNDAIKSLAEQIEQIHQQEESSALQASWNELLLQLQSLLKNETVQASISNALATINNDKAQLRQIAGEQYYR
;
A
#
# COMPACT_ATOMS: atom_id res chain seq x y z
N MET A 1 23.20 20.52 22.44
CA MET A 1 21.75 20.22 22.45
C MET A 1 21.04 21.47 21.95
N PHE A 2 20.26 21.37 20.87
CA PHE A 2 19.45 22.49 20.40
C PHE A 2 18.24 22.64 21.33
N ASN A 3 18.00 23.86 21.83
CA ASN A 3 16.85 24.16 22.67
C ASN A 3 16.09 25.33 22.02
N PRO A 4 14.94 25.07 21.37
CA PRO A 4 14.22 26.11 20.67
C PRO A 4 13.70 27.16 21.66
N VAL A 5 13.99 28.44 21.41
CA VAL A 5 13.53 29.56 22.24
C VAL A 5 12.06 29.88 21.97
N SER A 6 11.62 29.67 20.73
CA SER A 6 10.23 29.82 20.29
C SER A 6 9.92 28.85 19.16
N THR A 7 8.72 28.27 19.16
CA THR A 7 8.25 27.39 18.09
C THR A 7 6.97 27.93 17.47
N TYR A 8 6.85 27.84 16.15
CA TYR A 8 5.62 28.14 15.41
C TYR A 8 5.13 26.88 14.69
N ARG A 9 3.93 26.40 15.03
CA ARG A 9 3.37 25.18 14.45
C ARG A 9 2.86 25.44 13.03
N ILE A 10 3.32 24.63 12.08
CA ILE A 10 2.86 24.60 10.69
C ILE A 10 2.12 23.28 10.45
N GLN A 11 0.87 23.41 9.99
CA GLN A 11 0.03 22.28 9.57
C GLN A 11 0.15 22.14 8.05
N PHE A 12 0.87 21.13 7.59
CA PHE A 12 0.98 20.81 6.17
C PHE A 12 -0.20 19.96 5.70
N HIS A 13 -0.75 20.34 4.54
CA HIS A 13 -1.76 19.60 3.79
C HIS A 13 -1.80 20.16 2.37
N LYS A 14 -2.65 19.59 1.50
CA LYS A 14 -2.76 20.02 0.09
C LYS A 14 -3.05 21.51 -0.14
N GLU A 15 -3.58 22.23 0.86
CA GLU A 15 -3.91 23.66 0.76
C GLU A 15 -2.87 24.55 1.48
N PHE A 16 -1.90 23.94 2.17
CA PHE A 16 -0.76 24.63 2.77
C PHE A 16 0.49 23.75 2.63
N THR A 17 1.24 23.97 1.55
CA THR A 17 2.36 23.12 1.11
C THR A 17 3.73 23.66 1.59
N LEU A 18 4.81 22.95 1.27
CA LEU A 18 6.18 23.44 1.48
C LEU A 18 6.44 24.77 0.74
N GLN A 19 5.84 24.97 -0.43
CA GLN A 19 5.93 26.21 -1.18
C GLN A 19 5.15 27.35 -0.52
N ASP A 20 4.05 27.06 0.18
CA ASP A 20 3.29 28.07 0.91
C ASP A 20 4.00 28.48 2.19
N LEU A 21 4.64 27.54 2.89
CA LEU A 21 5.55 27.87 3.98
C LEU A 21 6.65 28.84 3.52
N GLU A 22 7.24 28.59 2.34
CA GLU A 22 8.28 29.46 1.80
C GLU A 22 7.81 30.92 1.68
N LYS A 23 6.59 31.14 1.18
CA LYS A 23 6.02 32.48 0.99
C LYS A 23 5.87 33.26 2.31
N ILE A 24 5.69 32.56 3.43
CA ILE A 24 5.51 33.21 4.74
C ILE A 24 6.79 33.33 5.56
N ILE A 25 7.95 32.84 5.08
CA ILE A 25 9.24 32.96 5.78
C ILE A 25 9.55 34.42 6.18
N PRO A 26 9.37 35.44 5.32
CA PRO A 26 9.60 36.83 5.71
C PRO A 26 8.72 37.28 6.90
N TYR A 27 7.46 36.84 6.93
CA TYR A 27 6.55 37.10 8.03
C TYR A 27 7.01 36.40 9.32
N LEU A 28 7.39 35.12 9.26
CA LEU A 28 7.88 34.37 10.43
C LEU A 28 9.14 35.02 11.02
N ARG A 29 10.04 35.51 10.15
CA ARG A 29 11.23 36.25 10.58
C ARG A 29 10.87 37.56 11.26
N GLN A 30 9.94 38.34 10.70
CA GLN A 30 9.46 39.59 11.29
C GLN A 30 8.78 39.37 12.65
N LEU A 31 8.04 38.26 12.79
CA LEU A 31 7.37 37.87 14.03
C LEU A 31 8.37 37.46 15.13
N GLY A 32 9.61 37.10 14.77
CA GLY A 32 10.63 36.64 15.72
C GLY A 32 10.58 35.12 16.00
N VAL A 33 10.00 34.34 15.09
CA VAL A 33 10.00 32.88 15.18
C VAL A 33 11.43 32.36 15.02
N SER A 34 11.88 31.54 15.97
CA SER A 34 13.21 30.91 15.91
C SER A 34 13.18 29.49 15.35
N THR A 35 12.04 28.80 15.45
CA THR A 35 11.88 27.41 15.02
C THR A 35 10.50 27.17 14.41
N VAL A 36 10.45 26.60 13.21
CA VAL A 36 9.23 26.00 12.67
C VAL A 36 9.05 24.63 13.31
N TYR A 37 7.90 24.40 13.92
CA TYR A 37 7.44 23.08 14.34
C TYR A 37 6.54 22.52 13.23
N ALA A 38 7.07 21.62 12.42
CA ALA A 38 6.37 21.05 11.27
C ALA A 38 5.52 19.85 11.67
N SER A 39 4.29 19.77 11.16
CA SER A 39 3.50 18.53 11.16
C SER A 39 4.20 17.40 10.39
N PRO A 40 3.75 16.14 10.51
CA PRO A 40 4.30 15.03 9.74
C PRO A 40 4.35 15.34 8.24
N ILE A 41 5.44 14.93 7.58
CA ILE A 41 5.71 15.24 6.17
C ILE A 41 5.79 14.00 5.27
N PHE A 42 5.73 12.80 5.84
CA PHE A 42 5.77 11.56 5.06
C PHE A 42 4.43 11.30 4.39
N GLU A 43 4.47 10.52 3.31
CA GLU A 43 3.30 10.14 2.52
C GLU A 43 2.23 9.53 3.41
N ALA A 44 1.06 10.17 3.38
CA ALA A 44 -0.12 9.84 4.15
C ALA A 44 -1.26 9.46 3.22
N VAL A 45 -2.39 9.03 3.79
CA VAL A 45 -3.61 8.80 3.02
C VAL A 45 -3.93 10.04 2.15
N PRO A 46 -4.11 9.90 0.82
CA PRO A 46 -4.49 11.00 -0.06
C PRO A 46 -5.66 11.81 0.48
N GLY A 47 -5.52 13.13 0.49
CA GLY A 47 -6.46 14.08 1.08
C GLY A 47 -6.32 14.27 2.59
N SER A 48 -5.35 13.63 3.26
CA SER A 48 -5.09 13.83 4.68
C SER A 48 -4.77 15.30 4.99
N ALA A 49 -5.48 15.85 5.98
CA ALA A 49 -5.30 17.22 6.44
C ALA A 49 -4.26 17.35 7.57
N HIS A 50 -3.68 16.23 8.02
CA HIS A 50 -2.85 16.20 9.24
C HIS A 50 -1.58 15.34 9.13
N GLY A 51 -1.54 14.33 8.26
CA GLY A 51 -0.35 13.51 7.99
C GLY A 51 0.01 12.46 9.05
N TYR A 52 -0.90 12.16 9.99
CA TYR A 52 -0.66 11.16 11.06
C TYR A 52 -0.97 9.73 10.61
N ASP A 53 -1.68 9.61 9.50
CA ASP A 53 -2.11 8.40 8.81
C ASP A 53 -1.13 8.05 7.69
N ALA A 54 0.14 7.85 8.06
CA ALA A 54 1.23 7.54 7.13
C ALA A 54 0.99 6.21 6.40
N VAL A 55 1.14 6.19 5.08
CA VAL A 55 1.08 4.98 4.24
C VAL A 55 2.46 4.56 3.74
N ASN A 56 3.43 5.48 3.74
CA ASN A 56 4.80 5.20 3.31
C ASN A 56 5.79 6.15 4.03
N PRO A 57 6.61 5.63 4.95
CA PRO A 57 7.53 6.44 5.75
C PRO A 57 8.83 6.80 5.01
N LEU A 58 8.99 6.37 3.76
CA LEU A 58 10.22 6.57 2.97
C LEU A 58 10.13 7.73 1.99
N VAL A 59 8.94 8.31 1.81
CA VAL A 59 8.66 9.30 0.77
C VAL A 59 7.97 10.51 1.38
N ILE A 60 8.33 11.72 0.95
CA ILE A 60 7.63 12.95 1.33
C ILE A 60 6.24 12.94 0.70
N ASN A 61 5.22 13.39 1.44
CA ASN A 61 3.85 13.43 0.94
C ASN A 61 3.75 14.26 -0.36
N PRO A 62 3.38 13.63 -1.49
CA PRO A 62 3.31 14.31 -2.79
C PRO A 62 2.29 15.46 -2.82
N GLU A 63 1.30 15.48 -1.92
CA GLU A 63 0.33 16.58 -1.81
C GLU A 63 0.90 17.84 -1.13
N ILE A 64 2.02 17.72 -0.39
CA ILE A 64 2.67 18.87 0.27
C ILE A 64 3.96 19.30 -0.43
N GLY A 65 4.54 18.42 -1.26
CA GLY A 65 5.73 18.69 -2.07
C GLY A 65 6.56 17.43 -2.31
N ASN A 66 7.87 17.63 -2.51
CA ASN A 66 8.84 16.57 -2.75
C ASN A 66 10.16 16.85 -2.02
N GLU A 67 11.11 15.93 -2.12
CA GLU A 67 12.42 16.06 -1.46
C GLU A 67 13.20 17.32 -1.87
N GLU A 68 13.12 17.71 -3.14
CA GLU A 68 13.75 18.93 -3.66
C GLU A 68 13.16 20.19 -3.01
N SER A 69 11.83 20.30 -3.01
CA SER A 69 11.12 21.42 -2.38
C SER A 69 11.36 21.48 -0.87
N PHE A 70 11.49 20.32 -0.21
CA PHE A 70 11.84 20.24 1.20
C PHE A 70 13.25 20.78 1.46
N ARG A 71 14.23 20.36 0.66
CA ARG A 71 15.60 20.88 0.75
C ARG A 71 15.63 22.40 0.49
N ALA A 72 14.89 22.89 -0.49
CA ALA A 72 14.80 24.30 -0.82
C ALA A 72 14.22 25.14 0.32
N VAL A 73 13.09 24.73 0.92
CA VAL A 73 12.48 25.48 2.03
C VAL A 73 13.35 25.40 3.29
N ARG A 74 14.02 24.27 3.55
CA ARG A 74 14.96 24.12 4.66
C ARG A 74 16.15 25.09 4.52
N GLN A 75 16.67 25.27 3.31
CA GLN A 75 17.74 26.25 3.04
C GLN A 75 17.25 27.67 3.29
N LYS A 76 16.07 28.05 2.77
CA LYS A 76 15.51 29.41 2.95
C LYS A 76 15.20 29.73 4.42
N LEU A 77 14.74 28.75 5.20
CA LEU A 77 14.58 28.89 6.65
C LEU A 77 15.94 29.11 7.33
N ALA A 78 16.97 28.34 6.94
CA ALA A 78 18.31 28.51 7.48
C ALA A 78 18.89 29.90 7.17
N ASP A 79 18.72 30.40 5.95
CA ASP A 79 19.13 31.76 5.54
C ASP A 79 18.39 32.85 6.33
N ALA A 80 17.16 32.57 6.76
CA ALA A 80 16.36 33.44 7.64
C ALA A 80 16.69 33.28 9.14
N GLY A 81 17.60 32.37 9.51
CA GLY A 81 17.93 32.06 10.89
C GLY A 81 16.87 31.23 11.63
N ILE A 82 15.94 30.59 10.91
CA ILE A 82 14.83 29.81 11.44
C ILE A 82 15.16 28.31 11.37
N GLN A 83 15.04 27.63 12.51
CA GLN A 83 15.30 26.20 12.64
C GLN A 83 14.05 25.36 12.32
N TRP A 84 14.21 24.04 12.28
CA TRP A 84 13.12 23.09 12.02
C TRP A 84 13.08 22.00 13.06
N LEU A 85 11.88 21.78 13.59
CA LEU A 85 11.52 20.68 14.46
C LEU A 85 10.46 19.84 13.73
N GLN A 86 10.79 18.58 13.46
CA GLN A 86 9.91 17.67 12.73
C GLN A 86 9.07 16.82 13.69
N ASP A 87 7.76 16.87 13.52
CA ASP A 87 6.84 15.89 14.10
C ASP A 87 6.96 14.54 13.38
N ILE A 88 7.05 13.44 14.13
CA ILE A 88 7.21 12.08 13.59
C ILE A 88 6.21 11.13 14.25
N VAL A 89 5.77 10.13 13.48
CA VAL A 89 4.73 9.17 13.89
C VAL A 89 5.33 7.76 13.87
N PRO A 90 6.14 7.37 14.88
CA PRO A 90 6.86 6.10 14.86
C PRO A 90 5.98 4.91 15.28
N ASN A 91 4.83 5.16 15.90
CA ASN A 91 4.04 4.13 16.55
C ASN A 91 3.14 3.35 15.60
N HIS A 92 2.59 3.99 14.57
CA HIS A 92 1.55 3.40 13.73
C HIS A 92 1.61 3.89 12.29
N MET A 93 0.97 3.14 11.41
CA MET A 93 0.71 3.48 10.01
C MET A 93 -0.80 3.34 9.74
N ALA A 94 -1.27 3.97 8.67
CA ALA A 94 -2.66 3.86 8.26
C ALA A 94 -3.00 2.43 7.82
N PHE A 95 -4.17 1.97 8.27
CA PHE A 95 -4.79 0.75 7.78
C PHE A 95 -5.53 1.04 6.48
N ASP A 96 -4.78 1.14 5.39
CA ASP A 96 -5.28 1.61 4.11
C ASP A 96 -4.67 0.79 2.95
N HIS A 97 -5.43 0.58 1.88
CA HIS A 97 -4.97 -0.18 0.71
C HIS A 97 -3.79 0.47 -0.04
N ARG A 98 -3.51 1.75 0.21
CA ARG A 98 -2.35 2.48 -0.30
C ARG A 98 -1.08 2.26 0.53
N ASN A 99 -1.19 1.62 1.71
CA ASN A 99 -0.03 1.23 2.51
C ASN A 99 0.61 -0.03 1.93
N ALA A 100 1.70 0.16 1.17
CA ALA A 100 2.39 -0.93 0.48
C ALA A 100 2.91 -2.02 1.43
N TRP A 101 3.34 -1.65 2.64
CA TRP A 101 3.82 -2.62 3.63
C TRP A 101 2.67 -3.48 4.16
N LEU A 102 1.52 -2.87 4.44
CA LEU A 102 0.33 -3.62 4.84
C LEU A 102 -0.14 -4.53 3.71
N MET A 103 -0.20 -4.04 2.46
CA MET A 103 -0.60 -4.87 1.32
C MET A 103 0.33 -6.07 1.11
N ASP A 104 1.64 -5.89 1.29
CA ASP A 104 2.61 -7.00 1.22
C ASP A 104 2.33 -8.07 2.28
N VAL A 105 1.99 -7.66 3.50
CA VAL A 105 1.54 -8.57 4.58
C VAL A 105 0.23 -9.28 4.24
N LEU A 106 -0.73 -8.59 3.63
CA LEU A 106 -1.99 -9.22 3.19
C LEU A 106 -1.77 -10.25 2.07
N GLU A 107 -0.79 -10.03 1.20
CA GLU A 107 -0.42 -10.92 0.08
C GLU A 107 0.39 -12.16 0.54
N LYS A 108 1.27 -12.00 1.53
CA LYS A 108 2.26 -13.03 1.90
C LYS A 108 2.13 -13.58 3.31
N GLY A 109 1.25 -13.00 4.13
CA GLY A 109 1.07 -13.40 5.52
C GLY A 109 2.37 -13.27 6.32
N GLU A 110 2.67 -14.30 7.11
CA GLU A 110 3.88 -14.39 7.94
C GLU A 110 5.20 -14.36 7.14
N GLN A 111 5.16 -14.68 5.85
CA GLN A 111 6.35 -14.68 4.98
C GLN A 111 6.69 -13.29 4.43
N SER A 112 5.85 -12.28 4.65
CA SER A 112 6.17 -10.90 4.26
C SER A 112 7.41 -10.39 5.00
N VAL A 113 8.31 -9.72 4.28
CA VAL A 113 9.45 -9.00 4.88
C VAL A 113 8.99 -7.86 5.79
N TYR A 114 7.75 -7.40 5.65
CA TYR A 114 7.13 -6.37 6.47
C TYR A 114 6.28 -6.93 7.61
N ALA A 115 6.07 -8.25 7.71
CA ALA A 115 5.31 -8.83 8.82
C ALA A 115 5.85 -8.41 10.21
N PRO A 116 7.19 -8.35 10.45
CA PRO A 116 7.74 -7.90 11.73
C PRO A 116 7.58 -6.39 12.02
N PHE A 117 7.16 -5.58 11.05
CA PHE A 117 6.95 -4.14 11.22
C PHE A 117 5.59 -3.82 11.85
N PHE A 118 4.68 -4.79 11.88
CA PHE A 118 3.35 -4.65 12.45
C PHE A 118 3.20 -5.59 13.66
N ASP A 119 2.50 -5.11 14.69
CA ASP A 119 2.14 -5.94 15.84
C ASP A 119 0.94 -6.83 15.49
N ILE A 120 1.21 -7.98 14.87
CA ILE A 120 0.20 -8.92 14.39
C ILE A 120 0.21 -10.20 15.23
N THR A 121 -0.94 -10.52 15.81
CA THR A 121 -1.16 -11.81 16.48
C THR A 121 -1.72 -12.84 15.50
N TRP A 122 -0.84 -13.54 14.78
CA TRP A 122 -1.22 -14.53 13.75
C TRP A 122 -2.01 -15.72 14.29
N ASN A 123 -1.60 -16.27 15.43
CA ASN A 123 -2.18 -17.47 16.01
C ASN A 123 -2.98 -17.16 17.27
N THR A 124 -4.29 -16.99 17.11
CA THR A 124 -5.22 -16.90 18.24
C THR A 124 -6.22 -18.05 18.18
N ARG A 125 -6.91 -18.32 19.30
CA ARG A 125 -8.01 -19.31 19.32
C ARG A 125 -9.15 -18.95 18.35
N LEU A 126 -9.29 -17.66 18.01
CA LEU A 126 -10.37 -17.13 17.17
C LEU A 126 -9.95 -17.02 15.69
N PHE A 127 -8.67 -16.79 15.43
CA PHE A 127 -8.11 -16.57 14.10
C PHE A 127 -6.87 -17.45 13.92
N LYS A 128 -6.99 -18.46 13.05
CA LYS A 128 -5.93 -19.41 12.70
C LYS A 128 -5.11 -18.83 11.53
N GLY A 129 -4.17 -17.94 11.81
CA GLY A 129 -3.25 -17.39 10.80
C GLY A 129 -3.90 -16.38 9.84
N LYS A 130 -5.06 -15.82 10.19
CA LYS A 130 -5.74 -14.80 9.35
C LYS A 130 -5.88 -13.48 10.06
N LEU A 131 -5.47 -12.41 9.39
CA LEU A 131 -5.69 -11.04 9.85
C LEU A 131 -7.16 -10.63 9.65
N MET A 132 -7.76 -10.01 10.64
CA MET A 132 -9.09 -9.41 10.48
C MET A 132 -8.96 -8.06 9.79
N VAL A 133 -9.62 -7.91 8.64
CA VAL A 133 -9.57 -6.70 7.81
C VAL A 133 -11.02 -6.28 7.55
N PRO A 134 -11.60 -5.39 8.39
CA PRO A 134 -13.02 -5.06 8.35
C PRO A 134 -13.34 -4.03 7.25
N PHE A 135 -13.12 -4.39 5.98
CA PHE A 135 -13.39 -3.51 4.84
C PHE A 135 -14.75 -3.74 4.17
N LEU A 136 -15.39 -4.88 4.45
CA LEU A 136 -16.70 -5.19 3.91
C LEU A 136 -17.80 -4.50 4.72
N GLY A 137 -18.75 -3.88 4.03
CA GLY A 137 -19.94 -3.29 4.64
C GLY A 137 -21.04 -4.31 5.03
N ASP A 138 -20.86 -5.58 4.68
CA ASP A 138 -21.77 -6.70 4.96
C ASP A 138 -20.97 -8.00 5.05
N THR A 139 -21.62 -9.13 5.31
CA THR A 139 -21.01 -10.46 5.28
C THR A 139 -20.40 -10.78 3.91
N LEU A 140 -19.32 -11.59 3.89
CA LEU A 140 -18.67 -12.03 2.66
C LEU A 140 -19.67 -12.64 1.65
N ASP A 141 -20.60 -13.46 2.15
CA ASP A 141 -21.65 -14.05 1.33
C ASP A 141 -22.54 -12.98 0.70
N ALA A 142 -23.02 -12.02 1.49
CA ALA A 142 -23.91 -10.98 0.99
C ALA A 142 -23.23 -10.09 -0.07
N VAL A 143 -21.97 -9.71 0.12
CA VAL A 143 -21.24 -8.87 -0.86
C VAL A 143 -20.94 -9.62 -2.16
N ILE A 144 -20.66 -10.93 -2.09
CA ILE A 144 -20.49 -11.78 -3.28
C ILE A 144 -21.83 -11.94 -4.01
N GLU A 145 -22.92 -12.17 -3.28
CA GLU A 145 -24.24 -12.35 -3.88
C GLU A 145 -24.72 -11.09 -4.61
N LYS A 146 -24.41 -9.90 -4.07
CA LYS A 146 -24.67 -8.58 -4.67
C LYS A 146 -23.73 -8.25 -5.84
N GLY A 147 -22.59 -8.94 -5.95
CA GLY A 147 -21.55 -8.64 -6.94
C GLY A 147 -20.67 -7.43 -6.58
N ASP A 148 -20.70 -7.00 -5.31
CA ASP A 148 -19.90 -5.86 -4.81
C ASP A 148 -18.41 -6.22 -4.66
N LEU A 149 -18.12 -7.50 -4.45
CA LEU A 149 -16.77 -8.06 -4.36
C LEU A 149 -16.45 -8.81 -5.65
N GLN A 150 -15.31 -8.49 -6.28
CA GLN A 150 -14.89 -9.09 -7.55
C GLN A 150 -13.38 -9.29 -7.58
N LEU A 151 -12.91 -10.32 -8.30
CA LEU A 151 -11.53 -10.39 -8.74
C LEU A 151 -11.27 -9.39 -9.85
N ALA A 152 -10.14 -8.70 -9.77
CA ALA A 152 -9.65 -7.78 -10.80
C ALA A 152 -8.13 -7.90 -10.95
N TYR A 153 -7.60 -7.35 -12.04
CA TYR A 153 -6.16 -7.12 -12.20
C TYR A 153 -5.89 -5.62 -12.17
N GLU A 154 -5.28 -5.12 -11.10
CA GLU A 154 -5.07 -3.70 -10.83
C GLU A 154 -3.69 -3.46 -10.22
N GLY A 155 -3.03 -2.37 -10.61
CA GLY A 155 -1.68 -2.05 -10.10
C GLY A 155 -0.65 -3.16 -10.33
N GLY A 156 -0.85 -3.97 -11.38
CA GLY A 156 0.03 -5.08 -11.72
C GLY A 156 -0.17 -6.36 -10.88
N ARG A 157 -1.28 -6.48 -10.15
CA ARG A 157 -1.59 -7.59 -9.25
C ARG A 157 -3.02 -8.08 -9.43
N PHE A 158 -3.28 -9.36 -9.13
CA PHE A 158 -4.65 -9.83 -8.92
C PHE A 158 -5.11 -9.44 -7.52
N VAL A 159 -6.32 -8.90 -7.44
CA VAL A 159 -6.88 -8.31 -6.23
C VAL A 159 -8.35 -8.70 -6.05
N LEU A 160 -8.79 -8.74 -4.79
CA LEU A 160 -10.19 -8.59 -4.41
C LEU A 160 -10.51 -7.09 -4.43
N LYS A 161 -11.32 -6.69 -5.41
CA LYS A 161 -11.87 -5.34 -5.55
C LYS A 161 -13.20 -5.25 -4.80
N TYR A 162 -13.29 -4.30 -3.88
CA TYR A 162 -14.52 -3.93 -3.19
C TYR A 162 -14.73 -2.42 -3.33
N PHE A 163 -15.63 -2.02 -4.22
CA PHE A 163 -15.80 -0.63 -4.65
C PHE A 163 -14.47 0.01 -5.11
N TYR A 164 -13.93 0.94 -4.32
CA TYR A 164 -12.69 1.69 -4.60
C TYR A 164 -11.45 1.09 -3.92
N SER A 165 -11.64 0.05 -3.11
CA SER A 165 -10.58 -0.62 -2.37
C SER A 165 -10.10 -1.86 -3.11
N TYR A 166 -8.78 -2.10 -3.07
CA TYR A 166 -8.13 -3.22 -3.75
C TYR A 166 -7.26 -3.96 -2.73
N TYR A 167 -7.56 -5.24 -2.49
CA TYR A 167 -6.81 -6.08 -1.56
C TYR A 167 -6.12 -7.21 -2.33
N PRO A 168 -4.82 -7.45 -2.14
CA PRO A 168 -4.09 -8.42 -2.96
C PRO A 168 -4.57 -9.84 -2.70
N LEU A 169 -4.61 -10.66 -3.75
CA LEU A 169 -4.68 -12.10 -3.57
C LEU A 169 -3.36 -12.62 -3.02
N LYS A 170 -3.40 -13.65 -2.17
CA LYS A 170 -2.22 -14.40 -1.78
C LYS A 170 -1.56 -15.00 -3.01
N ILE A 171 -0.24 -15.16 -2.96
CA ILE A 171 0.58 -15.67 -4.07
C ILE A 171 -0.04 -16.92 -4.70
N TYR A 172 -0.37 -17.93 -3.89
CA TYR A 172 -0.89 -19.21 -4.40
C TYR A 172 -2.27 -19.09 -5.04
N SER A 173 -3.09 -18.10 -4.67
CA SER A 173 -4.40 -17.87 -5.30
C SER A 173 -4.31 -17.33 -6.72
N TYR A 174 -3.12 -16.90 -7.19
CA TYR A 174 -2.92 -16.54 -8.60
C TYR A 174 -3.11 -17.76 -9.52
N LEU A 175 -2.81 -18.98 -9.05
CA LEU A 175 -3.00 -20.22 -9.81
C LEU A 175 -4.44 -20.37 -10.29
N ALA A 176 -5.43 -20.06 -9.44
CA ALA A 176 -6.84 -20.15 -9.82
C ALA A 176 -7.19 -19.28 -11.04
N VAL A 177 -6.56 -18.12 -11.19
CA VAL A 177 -6.75 -17.24 -12.35
C VAL A 177 -5.96 -17.73 -13.56
N LEU A 178 -4.71 -18.14 -13.36
CA LEU A 178 -3.84 -18.62 -14.46
C LEU A 178 -4.34 -19.94 -15.06
N GLU A 179 -4.86 -20.86 -14.24
CA GLU A 179 -5.41 -22.14 -14.67
C GLU A 179 -6.77 -22.00 -15.37
N ALA A 180 -7.56 -20.99 -14.99
CA ALA A 180 -8.82 -20.66 -15.66
C ALA A 180 -8.62 -19.93 -16.99
N ALA A 181 -7.42 -19.40 -17.25
CA ALA A 181 -7.06 -18.76 -18.51
C ALA A 181 -6.81 -19.80 -19.62
N GLU A 182 -7.00 -19.40 -20.88
CA GLU A 182 -6.67 -20.24 -22.02
C GLU A 182 -5.19 -20.66 -22.00
N SER A 183 -4.96 -21.95 -22.22
CA SER A 183 -3.65 -22.56 -22.08
C SER A 183 -2.61 -21.93 -23.03
N ASN A 184 -1.58 -21.34 -22.44
CA ASN A 184 -0.42 -20.77 -23.13
C ASN A 184 0.84 -21.19 -22.38
N ASP A 185 1.91 -21.55 -23.07
CA ASP A 185 3.16 -22.01 -22.44
C ASP A 185 3.78 -20.96 -21.50
N ALA A 186 3.60 -19.67 -21.78
CA ALA A 186 4.02 -18.60 -20.89
C ALA A 186 3.18 -18.56 -19.60
N ILE A 187 1.86 -18.79 -19.68
CA ILE A 187 0.97 -18.85 -18.51
C ILE A 187 1.30 -20.09 -17.67
N LYS A 188 1.55 -21.25 -18.30
CA LYS A 188 2.00 -22.47 -17.60
C LYS A 188 3.32 -22.24 -16.88
N SER A 189 4.29 -21.60 -17.53
CA SER A 189 5.57 -21.27 -16.90
C SER A 189 5.41 -20.37 -15.68
N LEU A 190 4.50 -19.38 -15.71
CA LEU A 190 4.19 -18.59 -14.52
C LEU A 190 3.56 -19.42 -13.40
N ALA A 191 2.66 -20.34 -13.73
CA ALA A 191 2.04 -21.23 -12.75
C ALA A 191 3.08 -22.15 -12.08
N GLU A 192 3.97 -22.75 -12.85
CA GLU A 192 5.10 -23.56 -12.34
C GLU A 192 6.04 -22.74 -11.45
N GLN A 193 6.33 -21.48 -11.81
CA GLN A 193 7.13 -20.58 -10.97
C GLN A 193 6.43 -20.25 -9.65
N ILE A 194 5.10 -20.08 -9.62
CA ILE A 194 4.35 -19.85 -8.38
C ILE A 194 4.51 -21.06 -7.42
N GLU A 195 4.44 -22.28 -7.94
CA GLU A 195 4.66 -23.48 -7.13
C GLU A 195 6.07 -23.50 -6.52
N GLN A 196 7.09 -23.09 -7.28
CA GLN A 196 8.46 -22.99 -6.79
C GLN A 196 8.61 -21.89 -5.73
N ILE A 197 7.99 -20.73 -5.94
CA ILE A 197 7.99 -19.62 -4.97
C ILE A 197 7.34 -20.06 -3.66
N HIS A 198 6.24 -20.82 -3.73
CA HIS A 198 5.54 -21.30 -2.54
C HIS A 198 6.39 -22.22 -1.65
N GLN A 199 7.39 -22.89 -2.22
CA GLN A 199 8.32 -23.75 -1.48
C GLN A 199 9.46 -22.98 -0.81
N GLN A 200 9.59 -21.68 -1.03
CA GLN A 200 10.66 -20.87 -0.44
C GLN A 200 10.33 -20.50 1.02
N GLU A 201 11.25 -20.83 1.93
CA GLU A 201 11.10 -20.50 3.36
C GLU A 201 11.61 -19.10 3.71
N GLU A 202 12.62 -18.59 2.98
CA GLU A 202 13.22 -17.29 3.25
C GLU A 202 12.39 -16.15 2.65
N SER A 203 11.92 -15.22 3.51
CA SER A 203 11.10 -14.07 3.10
C SER A 203 11.75 -13.18 2.03
N SER A 204 13.07 -13.00 2.08
CA SER A 204 13.80 -12.15 1.12
C SER A 204 13.88 -12.79 -0.27
N ALA A 205 14.13 -14.10 -0.33
CA ALA A 205 14.17 -14.89 -1.56
C ALA A 205 12.77 -14.94 -2.19
N LEU A 206 11.74 -15.16 -1.37
CA LEU A 206 10.34 -15.14 -1.78
C LEU A 206 9.97 -13.78 -2.36
N GLN A 207 10.33 -12.69 -1.67
CA GLN A 207 10.10 -11.32 -2.16
C GLN A 207 10.75 -11.08 -3.53
N ALA A 208 12.01 -11.48 -3.69
CA ALA A 208 12.76 -11.27 -4.93
C ALA A 208 12.13 -12.05 -6.10
N SER A 209 11.88 -13.34 -5.90
CA SER A 209 11.28 -14.22 -6.91
C SER A 209 9.86 -13.75 -7.28
N TRP A 210 9.08 -13.33 -6.28
CA TRP A 210 7.74 -12.80 -6.50
C TRP A 210 7.73 -11.49 -7.28
N ASN A 211 8.63 -10.57 -6.97
CA ASN A 211 8.76 -9.31 -7.72
C ASN A 211 9.12 -9.56 -9.18
N GLU A 212 10.01 -10.53 -9.46
CA GLU A 212 10.35 -10.92 -10.82
C GLU A 212 9.14 -11.50 -11.56
N LEU A 213 8.40 -12.39 -10.92
CA LEU A 213 7.17 -12.97 -11.49
C LEU A 213 6.14 -11.90 -11.83
N LEU A 214 5.91 -10.93 -10.94
CA LEU A 214 4.99 -9.81 -11.20
C LEU A 214 5.42 -8.98 -12.42
N LEU A 215 6.71 -8.75 -12.62
CA LEU A 215 7.22 -8.07 -13.82
C LEU A 215 7.01 -8.90 -15.09
N GLN A 216 7.23 -10.22 -15.02
CA GLN A 216 6.96 -11.13 -16.13
C GLN A 216 5.46 -11.13 -16.48
N LEU A 217 4.57 -11.23 -15.49
CA LEU A 217 3.12 -11.17 -15.67
C LEU A 217 2.67 -9.85 -16.30
N GLN A 218 3.17 -8.71 -15.80
CA GLN A 218 2.89 -7.40 -16.39
C GLN A 218 3.37 -7.30 -17.85
N SER A 219 4.54 -7.88 -18.15
CA SER A 219 5.06 -7.91 -19.51
C SER A 219 4.19 -8.79 -20.43
N LEU A 220 3.75 -9.95 -19.95
CA LEU A 220 2.90 -10.88 -20.69
C LEU A 220 1.52 -10.28 -20.99
N LEU A 221 0.94 -9.54 -20.05
CA LEU A 221 -0.34 -8.85 -20.21
C LEU A 221 -0.32 -7.68 -21.20
N LYS A 222 0.86 -7.30 -21.73
CA LYS A 222 0.95 -6.40 -22.90
C LYS A 222 0.53 -7.08 -24.20
N ASN A 223 0.51 -8.41 -24.25
CA ASN A 223 -0.01 -9.16 -25.38
C ASN A 223 -1.55 -9.24 -25.29
N GLU A 224 -2.24 -8.76 -26.32
CA GLU A 224 -3.71 -8.66 -26.34
C GLU A 224 -4.40 -10.02 -26.17
N THR A 225 -3.85 -11.10 -26.73
CA THR A 225 -4.41 -12.45 -26.59
C THR A 225 -4.31 -12.94 -25.15
N VAL A 226 -3.16 -12.75 -24.50
CA VAL A 226 -2.96 -13.10 -23.09
C VAL A 226 -3.85 -12.24 -22.20
N GLN A 227 -3.94 -10.94 -22.47
CA GLN A 227 -4.80 -10.02 -21.74
C GLN A 227 -6.28 -10.42 -21.82
N ALA A 228 -6.77 -10.76 -23.01
CA ALA A 228 -8.14 -11.21 -23.23
C ALA A 228 -8.42 -12.54 -22.49
N SER A 229 -7.47 -13.49 -22.56
CA SER A 229 -7.54 -14.77 -21.86
C SER A 229 -7.66 -14.60 -20.34
N ILE A 230 -6.82 -13.76 -19.73
CA ILE A 230 -6.88 -13.46 -18.29
C ILE A 230 -8.15 -12.70 -17.92
N SER A 231 -8.61 -11.77 -18.77
CA SER A 231 -9.87 -11.06 -18.55
C SER A 231 -11.08 -12.00 -18.57
N ASN A 232 -11.09 -12.98 -19.48
CA ASN A 232 -12.12 -14.02 -19.54
C ASN A 232 -12.07 -14.94 -18.32
N ALA A 233 -10.87 -15.29 -17.84
CA ALA A 233 -10.69 -16.07 -16.62
C ALA A 233 -11.28 -15.34 -15.40
N LEU A 234 -10.94 -14.05 -15.22
CA LEU A 234 -11.49 -13.21 -14.15
C LEU A 234 -13.02 -13.12 -14.25
N ALA A 235 -13.58 -12.91 -15.44
CA ALA A 235 -15.03 -12.86 -15.64
C ALA A 235 -15.71 -14.21 -15.30
N THR A 236 -15.08 -15.32 -15.68
CA THR A 236 -15.57 -16.68 -15.36
C THR A 236 -15.63 -16.89 -13.85
N ILE A 237 -14.55 -16.57 -13.14
CA ILE A 237 -14.48 -16.71 -11.68
C ILE A 237 -15.47 -15.79 -10.98
N ASN A 238 -15.61 -14.54 -11.46
CA ASN A 238 -16.57 -13.58 -10.88
C ASN A 238 -18.04 -14.01 -11.07
N ASN A 239 -18.33 -14.77 -12.12
CA ASN A 239 -19.66 -15.34 -12.35
C ASN A 239 -19.89 -16.63 -11.54
N ASP A 240 -18.83 -17.32 -11.12
CA ASP A 240 -18.90 -18.46 -10.20
C ASP A 240 -18.75 -18.01 -8.74
N LYS A 241 -19.89 -17.74 -8.10
CA LYS A 241 -19.96 -17.32 -6.70
C LYS A 241 -19.33 -18.33 -5.73
N ALA A 242 -19.33 -19.63 -6.05
CA ALA A 242 -18.72 -20.64 -5.21
C ALA A 242 -17.19 -20.57 -5.29
N GLN A 243 -16.65 -20.44 -6.49
CA GLN A 243 -15.21 -20.28 -6.72
C GLN A 243 -14.69 -18.96 -6.12
N LEU A 244 -15.42 -17.84 -6.33
CA LEU A 244 -15.05 -16.55 -5.74
C LEU A 244 -15.04 -16.61 -4.20
N ARG A 245 -16.03 -17.27 -3.59
CA ARG A 245 -16.09 -17.48 -2.13
C ARG A 245 -14.93 -18.32 -1.64
N GLN A 246 -14.55 -19.37 -2.37
CA GLN A 246 -13.39 -20.18 -2.03
C GLN A 246 -12.11 -19.34 -2.05
N ILE A 247 -11.87 -18.61 -3.15
CA ILE A 247 -10.69 -17.76 -3.29
C ILE A 247 -10.65 -16.70 -2.18
N ALA A 248 -11.74 -15.96 -1.94
CA ALA A 248 -11.80 -14.99 -0.84
C ALA A 248 -11.60 -15.63 0.53
N GLY A 249 -12.13 -16.85 0.72
CA GLY A 249 -11.96 -17.65 1.93
C GLY A 249 -10.58 -18.26 2.12
N GLU A 250 -9.68 -18.14 1.16
CA GLU A 250 -8.34 -18.73 1.20
C GLU A 250 -7.22 -17.73 1.52
N GLN A 251 -7.55 -16.44 1.59
CA GLN A 251 -6.59 -15.35 1.82
C GLN A 251 -6.02 -15.36 3.25
N TYR A 252 -4.88 -14.69 3.45
CA TYR A 252 -4.30 -14.43 4.77
C TYR A 252 -5.10 -13.41 5.60
N TYR A 253 -6.19 -12.91 5.04
CA TYR A 253 -7.10 -11.98 5.70
C TYR A 253 -8.56 -12.38 5.51
N ARG A 254 -9.44 -11.79 6.32
CA ARG A 254 -10.90 -11.99 6.28
C ARG A 254 -11.68 -10.79 6.80
#